data_AF-A0A352YX55-F1
#
_entry.id   AF-A0A352YX55-F1
#
_cell.length_a   1.000
_cell.length_b   1.000
_cell.length_c   1.000
_cell.angle_alpha   90.00
_cell.angle_beta   90.00
_cell.angle_gamma   90.00
#
_symmetry.space_group_name_H-M   'P 1'
#
loop_
_entity.id
_entity.type
_entity.pdbx_description
1 polymer ?
#
loop_
_entity_poly.entity_id
_entity_poly.type
_entity_poly.pdbx_seq_one_letter_code
_entity_poly.pdbx_strand_id
1 'polypeptide(L)' 'MKFIISIDTEGDNQWDHGRALTVENIKFVPRFQDLCEDYGIKPTYLITSEVCLDAYARDLFTGFISGGRAEIG' A
#
# COMPACT_ATOMS: atom_id res chain seq x y z
N MET A 1 0.51 -18.34 18.30
CA MET A 1 0.41 -18.23 16.83
C MET A 1 0.53 -16.75 16.48
N LYS A 2 1.32 -16.37 15.47
CA LYS A 2 1.30 -15.00 14.91
C LYS A 2 0.59 -15.04 13.56
N PHE A 3 -0.34 -14.12 13.34
CA PHE A 3 -1.03 -13.92 12.08
C PHE A 3 -0.63 -12.55 11.53
N ILE A 4 -0.19 -12.51 10.27
CA ILE A 4 0.35 -11.31 9.63
C ILE A 4 -0.30 -11.20 8.25
N ILE A 5 -0.66 -9.98 7.87
CA ILE A 5 -1.11 -9.64 6.53
C ILE A 5 -0.05 -8.75 5.89
N SER A 6 0.46 -9.19 4.75
CA SER A 6 1.30 -8.37 3.88
C SER A 6 0.59 -8.11 2.56
N ILE A 7 0.74 -6.91 2.01
CA ILE A 7 0.16 -6.51 0.73
C ILE A 7 1.28 -6.08 -0.20
N ASP A 8 1.41 -6.79 -1.32
CA ASP A 8 2.26 -6.36 -2.41
C ASP A 8 1.57 -5.21 -3.15
N THR A 9 2.21 -4.05 -3.11
CA THR A 9 1.65 -2.78 -3.54
C THR A 9 2.44 -2.31 -4.75
N GLU A 10 2.04 -2.85 -5.90
CA GLU A 10 2.66 -2.69 -7.23
C GLU A 10 1.93 -1.66 -8.09
N GLY A 11 2.53 -1.26 -9.22
CA GLY A 11 1.86 -0.46 -10.24
C GLY A 11 0.71 -1.18 -10.96
N ASP A 12 -0.19 -0.39 -11.56
CA ASP A 12 -1.35 -0.88 -12.29
C ASP A 12 -0.93 -1.78 -13.46
N ASN A 13 -1.26 -3.07 -13.37
CA ASN A 13 -0.91 -4.06 -14.39
C ASN A 13 0.61 -4.05 -14.71
N GLN A 14 1.47 -4.00 -13.69
CA GLN A 14 2.94 -3.91 -13.83
C GLN A 14 3.56 -4.91 -14.83
N TRP A 15 2.93 -6.07 -15.00
CA TRP A 15 3.37 -7.15 -15.88
C TRP A 15 2.92 -7.00 -17.35
N ASP A 16 2.04 -6.04 -17.64
CA ASP A 16 1.57 -5.70 -18.99
C ASP A 16 2.53 -4.70 -19.64
N HIS A 17 3.50 -5.20 -20.39
CA HIS A 17 4.57 -4.39 -20.96
C HIS A 17 4.11 -3.51 -22.14
N GLY A 18 4.76 -2.35 -22.32
CA GLY A 18 4.52 -1.45 -23.47
C GLY A 18 3.45 -0.38 -23.24
N ARG A 19 2.89 -0.30 -22.02
CA ARG A 19 1.98 0.75 -21.57
C ARG A 19 2.67 1.76 -20.66
N ALA A 20 2.00 2.90 -20.46
CA ALA A 20 2.35 3.79 -19.36
C ALA A 20 2.06 3.10 -18.02
N LEU A 21 3.04 3.14 -17.12
CA LEU A 21 2.89 2.68 -15.75
C LEU A 21 2.10 3.73 -14.95
N THR A 22 1.07 3.30 -14.24
CA THR A 22 0.25 4.14 -13.36
C THR A 22 0.12 3.47 -12.00
N VAL A 23 -0.32 4.23 -10.98
CA VAL A 23 -0.48 3.74 -9.60
C VAL A 23 -1.86 4.13 -9.04
N GLU A 24 -2.87 4.16 -9.90
CA GLU A 24 -4.23 4.55 -9.54
C GLU A 24 -4.89 3.55 -8.58
N ASN A 25 -4.47 2.28 -8.62
CA ASN A 25 -4.83 1.27 -7.63
C ASN A 25 -4.57 1.69 -6.17
N ILE A 26 -3.57 2.55 -5.91
CA ILE A 26 -3.23 3.01 -4.55
C ILE A 26 -4.37 3.77 -3.89
N LYS A 27 -5.25 4.41 -4.67
CA LYS A 27 -6.44 5.11 -4.16
C LYS A 27 -7.44 4.17 -3.48
N PHE A 28 -7.30 2.85 -3.68
CA PHE A 28 -8.11 1.81 -3.03
C PHE A 28 -7.46 1.20 -1.79
N VAL A 29 -6.23 1.57 -1.44
CA VAL A 29 -5.57 1.11 -0.22
C VAL A 29 -6.30 1.57 1.06
N PRO A 30 -6.82 2.82 1.19
CA PRO A 30 -7.46 3.28 2.42
C PRO A 30 -8.61 2.38 2.88
N ARG A 31 -9.49 1.92 1.98
CA ARG A 31 -10.59 1.02 2.35
C ARG A 31 -10.12 -0.33 2.91
N PHE A 32 -8.94 -0.80 2.49
CA PHE A 32 -8.36 -2.05 3.02
C PHE A 32 -7.67 -1.79 4.35
N GLN A 33 -7.02 -0.64 4.51
CA GLN A 33 -6.47 -0.20 5.80
C GLN A 33 -7.58 -0.11 6.85
N ASP A 34 -8.72 0.52 6.53
CA ASP A 34 -9.87 0.64 7.44
C ASP A 34 -10.38 -0.76 7.85
N LEU A 35 -10.46 -1.69 6.89
CA LEU A 35 -10.82 -3.08 7.18
C LEU A 35 -9.80 -3.75 8.13
N CYS A 36 -8.50 -3.57 7.92
CA CYS A 36 -7.50 -4.11 8.83
C CYS A 36 -7.66 -3.52 10.25
N GLU A 37 -7.95 -2.23 10.36
CA GLU A 37 -8.17 -1.53 11.63
C GLU A 37 -9.41 -2.05 12.37
N ASP A 38 -10.51 -2.31 11.66
CA ASP A 38 -11.73 -2.89 12.24
C ASP A 38 -11.47 -4.26 12.90
N TYR A 39 -10.50 -5.02 12.39
CA TYR A 39 -10.08 -6.31 12.94
C TYR A 39 -8.84 -6.22 13.86
N GLY A 40 -8.33 -5.02 14.14
CA GLY A 40 -7.15 -4.82 14.99
C GLY A 40 -5.85 -5.37 14.39
N ILE A 41 -5.77 -5.46 13.06
CA ILE A 41 -4.61 -5.96 12.32
C ILE A 41 -3.77 -4.78 11.84
N LYS A 42 -2.45 -4.85 12.06
CA LYS A 42 -1.48 -3.91 11.46
C LYS A 42 -0.86 -4.55 10.21
N PRO A 43 -1.25 -4.12 8.99
CA PRO A 43 -0.69 -4.69 7.76
C PRO A 43 0.73 -4.19 7.50
N THR A 44 1.47 -4.96 6.71
CA THR A 44 2.75 -4.56 6.11
C THR A 44 2.56 -4.36 4.60
N TYR A 45 2.79 -3.16 4.08
CA TYR A 45 2.74 -2.90 2.63
C TYR A 45 4.15 -2.99 2.04
N LEU A 46 4.35 -3.88 1.08
CA LEU A 46 5.58 -4.00 0.31
C LEU A 46 5.41 -3.12 -0.93
N ILE A 47 6.18 -2.05 -1.06
CA ILE A 47 5.92 -1.01 -2.08
C ILE A 47 6.99 -0.97 -3.16
N THR A 48 6.55 -0.96 -4.42
CA THR A 48 7.46 -0.80 -5.57
C THR A 48 7.92 0.64 -5.75
N SER A 49 8.99 0.84 -6.50
CA SER A 49 9.65 2.15 -6.64
C SER A 49 8.75 3.22 -7.25
N GLU A 50 7.90 2.86 -8.20
CA GLU A 50 6.95 3.74 -8.86
C GLU A 50 5.84 4.21 -7.90
N VAL A 51 5.41 3.35 -6.98
CA VAL A 51 4.48 3.70 -5.91
C VAL A 51 5.16 4.65 -4.94
N CYS A 52 6.41 4.40 -4.57
CA CYS A 52 7.21 5.30 -3.73
C CYS A 52 7.41 6.70 -4.35
N LEU A 53 7.39 6.83 -5.68
CA LEU A 53 7.62 8.11 -6.37
C LEU A 53 6.34 8.93 -6.53
N ASP A 54 5.17 8.32 -6.39
CA ASP A 54 3.89 9.01 -6.46
C ASP A 54 3.60 9.83 -5.20
N ALA A 55 3.17 11.08 -5.39
CA ALA A 55 2.95 12.00 -4.28
C ALA A 55 1.79 11.55 -3.37
N TYR A 56 0.70 11.04 -3.95
CA TYR A 56 -0.45 10.59 -3.18
C TYR A 56 -0.10 9.36 -2.34
N ALA A 57 0.58 8.38 -2.95
CA ALA A 57 1.05 7.19 -2.27
C ALA A 57 2.00 7.53 -1.11
N ARG A 58 2.96 8.43 -1.34
CA ARG A 58 3.90 8.89 -0.30
C ARG A 58 3.18 9.51 0.90
N ASP A 59 2.24 10.42 0.65
CA ASP A 59 1.49 11.08 1.72
C ASP A 59 0.64 10.07 2.49
N LEU A 60 -0.02 9.16 1.77
CA LEU A 60 -0.84 8.09 2.34
C LEU A 60 -0.04 7.18 3.28
N PHE A 61 1.04 6.57 2.76
CA PHE A 61 1.84 5.61 3.52
C PHE A 61 2.63 6.26 4.66
N THR A 62 3.11 7.50 4.47
CA THR A 62 3.71 8.28 5.56
C THR A 62 2.69 8.54 6.68
N GLY A 63 1.43 8.81 6.33
CA GLY A 63 0.35 8.95 7.29
C GLY A 63 0.07 7.65 8.06
N PHE A 64 0.17 6.49 7.41
CA PHE A 64 0.01 5.19 8.06
C PHE A 64 1.15 4.88 9.03
N ILE A 65 2.41 5.08 8.59
CA ILE A 65 3.60 4.89 9.44
C ILE A 65 3.54 5.81 10.67
N SER A 66 3.28 7.10 10.44
CA SER A 66 3.27 8.10 11.52
C SER A 66 2.20 7.84 12.56
N GLY A 67 1.07 7.24 12.14
CA GLY A 67 0.01 6.79 13.04
C GLY A 67 0.25 5.42 13.67
N GLY A 68 1.34 4.72 13.34
CA GLY A 68 1.60 3.34 13.77
C GLY A 68 0.59 2.32 13.23
N ARG A 69 -0.11 2.66 12.14
CA ARG A 69 -1.26 1.91 11.59
C ARG A 69 -0.84 0.86 10.56
N ALA A 70 0.37 0.96 10.02
CA ALA A 70 0.96 -0.01 9.12
C ALA A 70 2.49 -0.04 9.23
N GLU A 71 3.10 -1.09 8.69
CA GLU A 71 4.52 -1.16 8.35
C GLU A 71 4.69 -1.01 6.84
N ILE A 72 5.83 -0.48 6.40
CA ILE A 72 6.19 -0.35 4.99
C ILE A 72 7.52 -1.06 4.75
N GLY A 73 7.59 -1.89 3.71
CA GLY A 73 8.77 -2.65 3.30
C GLY A 73 9.10 -2.50 1.83
#